data_AF-A0A1F9KY08-F1
#
_entry.id   AF-A0A1F9KY08-F1
#
_cell.length_a   1.000
_cell.length_b   1.000
_cell.length_c   1.000
_cell.angle_alpha   90.00
_cell.angle_beta   90.00
_cell.angle_gamma   90.00
#
_symmetry.space_group_name_H-M   'P 1'
#
loop_
_entity.id
_entity.type
_entity.pdbx_description
1 polymer ?
#
loop_
_entity_poly.entity_id
_entity_poly.type
_entity_poly.pdbx_seq_one_letter_code
_entity_poly.pdbx_strand_id
1 'polypeptide(L)'
;MEAALFTGWIYDFLKPHSVELKVAHPEMLKAITAAKKKNDRADAEKLADLLRVNLLPECTMMSEELRELRRILRYRNLVVRTAI
;
A
#
# COMPACT_ATOMS: atom_id res chain seq x y z
N MET A 1 -9.20 -2.85 -3.80
CA MET A 1 -9.58 -1.61 -3.10
C MET A 1 -8.94 -1.52 -1.71
N GLU A 2 -8.78 -2.64 -0.99
CA GLU A 2 -8.25 -2.69 0.40
C GLU A 2 -6.81 -2.16 0.55
N ALA A 3 -5.89 -2.53 -0.35
CA ALA A 3 -4.48 -2.13 -0.28
C ALA A 3 -4.22 -0.61 -0.47
N ALA A 4 -5.23 0.19 -0.81
CA ALA A 4 -5.09 1.65 -0.91
C ALA A 4 -5.78 2.41 0.23
N LEU A 5 -6.57 1.71 1.07
CA LEU A 5 -7.30 2.30 2.19
C LEU A 5 -6.53 2.17 3.51
N PHE A 6 -5.87 1.03 3.73
CA PHE A 6 -5.22 0.71 5.02
C PHE A 6 -3.72 1.03 5.08
N THR A 7 -3.08 1.27 3.94
CA THR A 7 -1.62 1.49 3.84
C THR A 7 -1.15 2.76 4.54
N GLY A 8 -2.00 3.79 4.64
CA GLY A 8 -1.63 5.05 5.28
C GLY A 8 -1.25 4.88 6.75
N TRP A 9 -2.11 4.22 7.54
CA TRP A 9 -1.89 4.00 8.97
C TRP A 9 -0.59 3.23 9.25
N ILE A 10 -0.35 2.13 8.51
CA ILE A 10 0.82 1.28 8.76
C ILE A 10 2.10 1.98 8.30
N TYR A 11 2.03 2.77 7.22
CA TYR A 11 3.16 3.58 6.77
C TYR A 11 3.57 4.59 7.83
N ASP A 12 2.60 5.34 8.38
CA ASP A 12 2.86 6.34 9.41
C ASP A 12 3.39 5.71 10.71
N PHE A 13 2.86 4.54 11.08
CA PHE A 13 3.32 3.77 12.24
C PHE A 13 4.77 3.28 12.08
N LEU A 14 5.17 2.81 10.90
CA LEU A 14 6.50 2.26 10.65
C LEU A 14 7.57 3.33 10.35
N LYS A 15 7.15 4.50 9.86
CA LYS A 15 8.04 5.60 9.49
C LYS A 15 9.06 6.00 10.58
N PRO A 16 8.70 6.15 11.87
CA PRO A 16 9.68 6.48 12.92
C PRO A 16 10.62 5.32 13.30
N HIS A 17 10.30 4.09 12.89
CA HIS A 17 11.04 2.88 13.27
C HIS A 17 11.93 2.32 12.15
N SER A 18 12.00 3.00 11.00
CA SER A 18 12.74 2.54 9.82
C SER A 18 13.70 3.60 9.31
N VAL A 19 14.87 3.18 8.84
CA VAL A 19 15.84 4.08 8.17
C VAL A 19 15.30 4.53 6.82
N GLU A 20 14.65 3.61 6.10
CA GLU A 20 14.03 3.85 4.82
C GLU A 20 12.73 3.05 4.75
N LEU A 21 11.66 3.69 4.25
CA LEU A 21 10.35 3.06 4.13
C LEU A 21 9.84 3.20 2.69
N LYS A 22 9.81 2.06 1.99
CA LYS A 22 9.35 1.95 0.61
C LYS A 22 7.99 1.27 0.57
N VAL A 23 7.10 1.79 -0.27
CA VAL A 23 5.80 1.16 -0.53
C VAL A 23 5.81 0.63 -1.95
N ALA A 24 5.41 -0.62 -2.13
CA ALA A 24 5.35 -1.23 -3.46
C ALA A 24 4.00 -0.93 -4.15
N HIS A 25 4.02 -0.72 -5.45
CA HIS A 25 2.84 -0.58 -6.28
C HIS A 25 2.11 -1.93 -6.39
N PRO A 26 0.88 -2.07 -5.87
CA PRO A 26 0.24 -3.39 -5.73
C PRO A 26 -0.07 -4.08 -7.07
N GLU A 27 -0.49 -3.34 -8.11
CA GLU A 27 -0.79 -3.96 -9.41
C GLU A 27 0.47 -4.43 -10.15
N MET A 28 1.52 -3.61 -10.19
CA MET A 28 2.82 -4.03 -10.75
C MET A 28 3.42 -5.19 -9.95
N LEU A 29 3.27 -5.18 -8.63
CA LEU A 29 3.74 -6.26 -7.79
C LEU A 29 3.02 -7.57 -8.10
N LYS A 30 1.69 -7.56 -8.30
CA LYS A 30 0.93 -8.77 -8.72
C LYS A 30 1.47 -9.36 -10.03
N ALA A 31 1.88 -8.54 -10.99
CA ALA A 31 2.46 -9.06 -12.23
C ALA A 31 3.74 -9.91 -12.00
N ILE A 32 4.42 -9.66 -10.88
CA ILE A 32 5.68 -10.31 -10.49
C ILE A 32 5.43 -11.42 -9.45
N THR A 33 4.47 -11.23 -8.55
CA THR A 33 4.27 -12.06 -7.36
C THR A 33 2.98 -12.87 -7.36
N ALA A 34 2.19 -12.87 -8.46
CA ALA A 34 0.98 -13.67 -8.61
C ALA A 34 1.25 -15.18 -8.57
N ALA A 35 1.47 -15.70 -7.36
CA ALA A 35 1.58 -17.12 -7.08
C ALA A 35 0.21 -17.69 -6.70
N LYS A 36 -0.08 -18.91 -7.15
CA LYS A 36 -1.31 -19.64 -6.79
C LYS A 36 -1.40 -19.94 -5.29
N LYS A 37 -0.25 -20.06 -4.61
CA LYS A 37 -0.12 -20.28 -3.17
C LYS A 37 0.50 -19.03 -2.53
N LYS A 38 -0.28 -18.33 -1.71
CA LYS A 38 0.17 -17.16 -0.94
C LYS A 38 0.69 -17.62 0.42
N ASN A 39 1.82 -17.08 0.83
CA ASN A 39 2.46 -17.40 2.10
C ASN A 39 3.32 -16.20 2.49
N ASP A 40 3.01 -15.58 3.64
CA ASP A 40 3.67 -14.36 4.10
C ASP A 40 5.19 -14.49 4.15
N ARG A 41 5.71 -15.65 4.55
CA ARG A 41 7.17 -15.90 4.57
C ARG A 41 7.78 -15.84 3.18
N ALA A 42 7.19 -16.56 2.22
CA ALA A 42 7.69 -16.62 0.85
C ALA A 42 7.49 -15.29 0.12
N ASP A 43 6.43 -14.55 0.45
CA ASP A 43 6.15 -13.24 -0.13
C ASP A 43 7.10 -12.17 0.44
N ALA A 44 7.46 -12.24 1.72
CA ALA A 44 8.51 -11.40 2.31
C ALA A 44 9.88 -11.67 1.67
N GLU A 45 10.24 -12.95 1.47
CA GLU A 45 11.49 -13.34 0.78
C GLU A 45 11.54 -12.76 -0.65
N LYS A 46 10.46 -12.89 -1.43
CA LYS A 46 10.38 -12.29 -2.77
C LYS A 46 10.53 -10.78 -2.75
N LEU A 47 9.88 -10.09 -1.82
CA LEU A 47 9.98 -8.63 -1.68
C LEU A 47 11.43 -8.21 -1.36
N ALA A 48 12.10 -8.95 -0.48
CA ALA A 48 13.51 -8.72 -0.16
C ALA A 48 14.41 -8.93 -1.39
N ASP A 49 14.16 -9.99 -2.17
CA ASP A 49 14.89 -10.24 -3.41
C ASP A 49 14.69 -9.12 -4.44
N LEU A 50 13.44 -8.71 -4.67
CA LEU A 50 13.12 -7.61 -5.60
C LEU A 50 13.79 -6.30 -5.18
N LEU A 51 13.79 -6.00 -3.88
CA LEU A 51 14.49 -4.82 -3.36
C LEU A 51 16.00 -4.93 -3.57
N ARG A 52 16.61 -6.09 -3.28
CA ARG A 52 18.05 -6.33 -3.42
C ARG A 52 18.53 -6.17 -4.85
N VAL A 53 17.71 -6.51 -5.84
CA VAL A 53 18.06 -6.39 -7.28
C VAL A 53 17.52 -5.12 -7.93
N ASN A 54 16.99 -4.16 -7.15
CA ASN A 54 16.40 -2.90 -7.64
C ASN A 54 15.23 -3.11 -8.64
N LEU A 55 14.46 -4.19 -8.48
CA LEU A 55 13.26 -4.47 -9.27
C LEU A 55 11.97 -4.28 -8.47
N LEU A 56 12.04 -3.77 -7.25
CA LEU A 56 10.84 -3.45 -6.47
C LEU A 56 10.08 -2.30 -7.17
N PRO A 57 8.83 -2.50 -7.60
CA PRO A 57 8.05 -1.43 -8.20
C PRO A 57 7.59 -0.49 -7.09
N GLU A 58 8.32 0.59 -6.85
CA GLU A 58 8.02 1.55 -5.79
C GLU A 58 6.85 2.48 -6.17
N CYS A 59 6.06 2.88 -5.18
CA CYS A 59 5.03 3.91 -5.30
C CYS A 59 5.25 5.02 -4.28
N THR A 60 5.00 6.25 -4.71
CA THR A 60 5.13 7.42 -3.84
C THR A 60 3.94 7.49 -2.90
N MET A 61 4.21 7.53 -1.60
CA MET A 61 3.18 7.79 -0.60
C MET A 61 2.77 9.25 -0.64
N MET A 62 1.46 9.46 -0.70
CA MET A 62 0.86 10.78 -0.64
C MET A 62 1.00 11.39 0.77
N SER A 63 1.10 12.73 0.84
CA SER A 63 1.11 13.45 2.12
C SER A 63 -0.10 13.09 2.98
N GLU A 64 0.07 13.17 4.30
CA GLU A 64 -0.97 12.86 5.28
C GLU A 64 -2.23 13.70 5.05
N GLU A 65 -2.06 15.01 4.84
CA GLU A 65 -3.14 15.96 4.57
C GLU A 65 -4.01 15.53 3.38
N LEU A 66 -3.39 15.12 2.27
CA LEU A 66 -4.11 14.69 1.08
C LEU A 66 -4.74 13.30 1.25
N ARG A 67 -4.11 12.39 2.01
CA ARG A 67 -4.70 11.09 2.37
C ARG A 67 -5.95 11.28 3.22
N GLU A 68 -5.90 12.19 4.19
CA GLU A 68 -7.02 12.54 5.06
C GLU A 68 -8.17 13.20 4.29
N LEU A 69 -7.85 14.16 3.41
CA LEU A 69 -8.85 14.77 2.52
C LEU A 69 -9.57 13.72 1.67
N ARG A 70 -8.83 12.77 1.07
CA ARG A 70 -9.45 11.66 0.31
C ARG A 70 -10.36 10.80 1.18
N ARG A 71 -9.98 10.54 2.44
CA ARG A 71 -10.80 9.75 3.38
C ARG A 71 -12.14 10.45 3.63
N ILE A 72 -12.12 11.74 3.93
CA ILE A 72 -13.33 12.54 4.17
C ILE A 72 -14.21 12.58 2.91
N LEU A 73 -13.62 12.85 1.74
CA LEU A 73 -14.37 12.92 0.48
C LEU A 73 -15.02 11.58 0.10
N ARG A 74 -14.33 10.46 0.30
CA ARG A 74 -14.89 9.11 0.10
C ARG A 74 -16.05 8.84 1.05
N TYR A 75 -15.90 9.20 2.33
CA TYR A 75 -16.95 9.04 3.32
C TYR A 75 -18.19 9.88 2.98
N ARG A 76 -18.01 11.16 2.62
CA ARG A 76 -19.10 12.01 2.13
C ARG A 76 -19.81 11.36 0.93
N ASN A 77 -19.04 10.88 -0.06
CA ASN A 77 -19.61 10.24 -1.24
C ASN A 77 -20.44 9.00 -0.88
N LEU A 78 -19.94 8.17 0.05
CA LEU A 78 -20.66 7.02 0.57
C LEU A 78 -22.01 7.44 1.17
N VAL A 79 -22.01 8.39 2.11
CA VAL A 79 -23.23 8.87 2.78
C VAL A 79 -24.25 9.40 1.78
N VAL A 80 -23.81 10.22 0.82
CA VAL A 80 -24.69 10.79 -0.23
C VAL A 80 -25.32 9.69 -1.08
N ARG A 81 -24.57 8.63 -1.42
CA ARG A 81 -25.09 7.52 -2.25
C ARG A 81 -26.05 6.59 -1.52
N THR A 82 -25.95 6.48 -0.20
CA THR A 82 -26.79 5.61 0.62
C THR A 82 -27.98 6.32 1.25
N ALA A 83 -28.13 7.63 1.04
CA ALA A 83 -29.22 8.43 1.60
C ALA A 83 -30.55 8.35 0.80
N ILE A 84 -30.60 7.46 -0.21
CA ILE A 84 -31.79 7.13 -1.02
C ILE A 84 -32.08 5.65 -0.79
#